data_AF-A0A1E4FDB4-F1
#
_entry.id   AF-A0A1E4FDB4-F1
#
_cell.length_a   1.000
_cell.length_b   1.000
_cell.length_c   1.000
_cell.angle_alpha   90.00
_cell.angle_beta   90.00
_cell.angle_gamma   90.00
#
_symmetry.space_group_name_H-M   'P 1'
#
loop_
_entity.id
_entity.type
_entity.pdbx_description
1 polymer ?
#
loop_
_entity_poly.entity_id
_entity_poly.type
_entity_poly.pdbx_seq_one_letter_code
_entity_poly.pdbx_strand_id
1 'polypeptide(L)' 'MNSLQPDLDAAELLVGLPVAEVEQGLILATLRQTEGNRTHAAQLLGISIRTMRNKLREYAESGATIPASDQHNG' A
#
# COMPACT_ATOMS: atom_id res chain seq x y z
N MET A 1 1.21 20.96 5.16
CA MET A 1 1.43 19.74 4.36
C MET A 1 2.68 19.09 4.89
N ASN A 2 2.56 17.90 5.49
CA ASN A 2 3.68 17.22 6.14
C ASN A 2 4.64 16.73 5.03
N SER A 3 5.82 17.34 4.90
CA SER A 3 6.85 16.85 3.98
C SER A 3 7.46 15.58 4.57
N LEU A 4 6.80 14.44 4.33
CA LEU A 4 7.39 13.12 4.50
C LEU A 4 8.45 12.97 3.40
N GLN A 5 9.63 13.55 3.63
CA GLN A 5 10.78 13.19 2.82
C GLN A 5 11.14 11.76 3.20
N PRO A 6 11.27 10.85 2.23
CA PRO A 6 11.81 9.53 2.53
C PRO A 6 13.20 9.73 3.13
N ASP A 7 13.47 9.01 4.21
CA ASP A 7 14.83 8.87 4.70
C ASP A 7 15.67 8.25 3.57
N LEU A 8 16.75 8.92 3.17
CA LEU A 8 17.57 8.49 2.03
C LEU A 8 18.17 7.10 2.31
N ASP A 9 18.51 6.83 3.58
CA ASP A 9 19.03 5.54 4.02
C ASP A 9 18.00 4.41 3.82
N ALA A 10 16.71 4.70 4.01
CA ALA A 10 15.64 3.73 3.78
C ALA A 10 15.45 3.43 2.28
N ALA A 11 15.69 4.41 1.40
CA ALA A 11 15.60 4.20 -0.04
C ALA A 11 16.77 3.35 -0.58
N GLU A 12 17.98 3.49 -0.02
CA GLU A 12 19.14 2.68 -0.39
C GLU A 12 18.93 1.18 -0.15
N LEU A 13 18.18 0.82 0.90
CA LEU A 13 17.84 -0.58 1.22
C LEU A 13 16.93 -1.25 0.17
N LEU A 14 16.27 -0.47 -0.67
CA LEU A 14 15.34 -0.96 -1.70
C LEU A 14 16.00 -1.11 -3.08
N VAL A 15 17.25 -0.66 -3.23
CA VAL A 15 17.98 -0.69 -4.50
C VAL A 15 18.18 -2.13 -4.98
N GLY A 16 17.83 -2.38 -6.24
CA GLY A 16 17.91 -3.70 -6.88
C GLY A 16 16.64 -4.54 -6.78
N LEU A 17 15.65 -4.10 -5.99
CA LEU A 17 14.33 -4.75 -5.96
C LEU A 17 13.46 -4.29 -7.14
N PRO A 18 12.59 -5.16 -7.68
CA PRO A 18 11.59 -4.75 -8.65
C PRO A 18 10.64 -3.70 -8.03
N VAL A 19 10.34 -2.66 -8.80
CA VAL A 19 9.41 -1.60 -8.36
C VAL A 19 8.07 -2.18 -7.92
N ALA A 20 7.58 -3.24 -8.59
CA ALA A 20 6.33 -3.89 -8.24
C ALA A 20 6.35 -4.52 -6.82
N GLU A 21 7.48 -5.10 -6.40
CA GLU A 21 7.63 -5.69 -5.06
C GLU A 21 7.69 -4.62 -3.98
N VAL A 22 8.46 -3.55 -4.24
CA VAL A 22 8.55 -2.38 -3.34
C VAL A 22 7.19 -1.71 -3.18
N GLU A 23 6.49 -1.48 -4.29
CA GLU A 23 5.15 -0.89 -4.31
C GLU A 23 4.15 -1.77 -3.55
N GLN A 24 4.15 -3.09 -3.79
CA GLN A 24 3.27 -4.02 -3.10
C GLN A 24 3.53 -4.03 -1.59
N GLY A 25 4.80 -4.11 -1.18
CA GLY A 25 5.19 -4.06 0.23
C GLY A 25 4.72 -2.78 0.90
N LEU A 26 4.91 -1.63 0.24
CA LEU A 26 4.49 -0.33 0.72
C LEU A 26 2.96 -0.24 0.85
N ILE A 27 2.20 -0.63 -0.19
CA ILE A 27 0.73 -0.61 -0.17
C ILE A 27 0.18 -1.48 0.96
N LEU A 28 0.70 -2.70 1.13
CA LEU A 28 0.24 -3.62 2.18
C LEU A 28 0.62 -3.09 3.57
N ALA A 29 1.79 -2.47 3.73
CA ALA A 29 2.19 -1.84 4.98
C ALA A 29 1.28 -0.67 5.36
N THR A 30 0.98 0.22 4.40
CA THR A 30 0.05 1.32 4.64
C THR A 30 -1.34 0.80 4.99
N LEU A 31 -1.83 -0.25 4.32
CA LEU A 31 -3.12 -0.85 4.68
C LEU A 31 -3.14 -1.42 6.10
N ARG A 32 -2.07 -2.08 6.55
CA ARG A 32 -1.98 -2.52 7.95
C ARG A 32 -2.03 -1.33 8.91
N GLN A 33 -1.33 -0.25 8.60
CA GLN A 33 -1.31 0.96 9.41
C GLN A 33 -2.65 1.69 9.44
N THR A 34 -3.47 1.55 8.39
CA THR A 34 -4.83 2.13 8.33
C THR A 34 -5.93 1.12 8.66
N GLU A 35 -5.59 -0.03 9.25
CA GLU A 35 -6.57 -1.07 9.65
C GLU A 35 -7.47 -1.53 8.48
N GLY A 36 -6.87 -1.61 7.29
CA GLY A 36 -7.55 -1.98 6.05
C GLY A 36 -8.45 -0.90 5.46
N ASN A 37 -8.42 0.34 5.98
CA ASN A 37 -9.12 1.47 5.38
C ASN A 37 -8.45 1.89 4.06
N ARG A 38 -9.03 1.42 2.96
CA ARG A 38 -8.52 1.63 1.59
C ARG A 38 -8.55 3.09 1.16
N THR A 39 -9.56 3.85 1.57
CA THR A 39 -9.67 5.29 1.25
C THR A 39 -8.56 6.07 1.92
N HIS A 40 -8.32 5.81 3.20
CA HIS A 40 -7.25 6.47 3.96
C HIS A 40 -5.87 6.06 3.42
N ALA A 41 -5.64 4.77 3.17
CA ALA A 41 -4.36 4.31 2.61
C ALA A 41 -4.07 4.92 1.22
N ALA A 42 -5.08 5.04 0.35
CA ALA A 42 -4.93 5.68 -0.94
C ALA A 42 -4.54 7.17 -0.82
N GLN A 43 -5.13 7.89 0.14
CA GLN A 43 -4.77 9.27 0.44
C GLN A 43 -3.32 9.41 0.92
N LEU A 44 -2.86 8.55 1.83
CA LEU A 44 -1.48 8.57 2.33
C LEU A 44 -0.45 8.31 1.22
N LEU A 45 -0.77 7.38 0.31
CA LEU A 45 0.09 7.02 -0.81
C LEU A 45 0.00 7.99 -1.99
N GLY A 46 -0.93 8.95 -1.97
CA GLY A 46 -1.13 9.89 -3.06
C GLY A 46 -1.66 9.25 -4.35
N ILE A 47 -2.38 8.13 -4.25
CA ILE A 47 -3.00 7.43 -5.41
C ILE A 47 -4.53 7.50 -5.35
N SER A 48 -5.18 7.28 -6.49
CA SER A 48 -6.65 7.21 -6.51
C SER A 48 -7.17 5.94 -5.80
N ILE A 49 -8.36 6.01 -5.21
CA ILE A 49 -9.03 4.82 -4.65
C ILE A 49 -9.27 3.73 -5.71
N ARG A 50 -9.41 4.12 -6.99
CA ARG A 50 -9.48 3.17 -8.11
C ARG A 50 -8.16 2.43 -8.29
N THR A 51 -7.03 3.14 -8.28
CA THR A 51 -5.69 2.55 -8.37
C THR A 51 -5.46 1.58 -7.20
N MET A 52 -5.79 2.01 -5.98
CA MET A 52 -5.71 1.16 -4.78
C MET A 52 -6.51 -0.15 -4.98
N ARG A 53 -7.78 -0.05 -5.40
CA ARG A 53 -8.61 -1.25 -5.63
C ARG A 53 -8.05 -2.17 -6.71
N ASN A 54 -7.53 -1.62 -7.80
CA ASN A 54 -6.92 -2.40 -8.88
C ASN A 54 -5.69 -3.16 -8.36
N LYS A 55 -4.80 -2.48 -7.64
CA LYS A 55 -3.61 -3.10 -7.03
C LYS A 55 -3.98 -4.23 -6.07
N LEU A 56 -4.97 -4.04 -5.21
CA LEU A 56 -5.40 -5.09 -4.29
C LEU A 56 -6.02 -6.30 -5.01
N ARG A 57 -6.71 -6.07 -6.13
CA ARG A 57 -7.21 -7.17 -6.96
C ARG A 57 -6.05 -7.94 -7.61
N GLU A 58 -5.09 -7.24 -8.21
CA GLU A 58 -3.88 -7.85 -8.81
C GLU A 58 -3.10 -8.69 -7.78
N TYR A 59 -2.95 -8.17 -6.56
CA TYR A 59 -2.29 -8.88 -5.47
C TYR A 59 -3.08 -10.11 -4.98
N ALA A 60 -4.41 -10.02 -4.91
CA ALA A 60 -5.23 -11.18 -4.57
C ALA A 60 -5.14 -12.27 -5.65
N GLU A 61 -5.12 -11.88 -6.93
CA GLU A 61 -4.97 -12.79 -8.07
C GLU A 61 -3.58 -13.44 -8.10
N SER A 62 -2.53 -12.76 -7.61
CA SER A 62 -1.18 -13.33 -7.45
C SER A 62 -0.99 -14.14 -6.16
N GLY A 63 -2.04 -14.32 -5.35
CA GLY A 63 -2.02 -15.12 -4.13
C GLY A 63 -1.51 -14.40 -2.89
N ALA A 64 -1.34 -13.07 -2.93
CA ALA A 64 -0.92 -12.30 -1.77
C ALA A 64 -2.03 -12.19 -0.72
N THR A 65 -1.65 -12.28 0.56
CA THR A 65 -2.56 -12.04 1.67
C THR A 65 -2.82 -10.54 1.82
N ILE A 66 -4.05 -10.12 1.53
CA ILE A 66 -4.48 -8.74 1.72
C ILE A 66 -4.97 -8.57 3.17
N PRO A 67 -4.45 -7.59 3.94
CA PRO A 67 -4.98 -7.25 5.25
C PRO A 67 -6.49 -7.03 5.14
N ALA A 68 -7.27 -7.77 5.94
CA ALA A 68 -8.71 -7.64 5.94
C ALA A 68 -9.08 -6.20 6.27
N SER A 69 -9.94 -5.62 5.44
CA SER A 69 -10.65 -4.40 5.80
C SER A 69 -11.75 -4.81 6.77
N ASP A 70 -11.70 -4.31 8.00
CA ASP A 70 -12.67 -4.55 9.08
C ASP A 70 -14.03 -3.89 8.82
N GLN A 71 -14.45 -3.89 7.55
CA GLN A 71 -15.74 -3.41 7.11
C GLN A 71 -16.75 -4.52 7.39
N HIS A 72 -17.24 -4.54 8.63
CA HIS A 72 -18.56 -5.08 8.96
C HIS A 72 -19.57 -4.41 8.04
N ASN A 73 -19.96 -5.09 6.96
CA ASN A 73 -21.09 -4.71 6.14
C ASN A 73 -22.35 -5.19 6.88
N GLY A 74 -22.89 -4.34 7.75
CA GLY A 74 -24.25 -4.43 8.31
C GLY A 74 -25.21 -3.60 7.49
#